data_AF-A0A7W1QU13-F1
#
_entry.id   AF-A0A7W1QU13-F1
#
_cell.length_a   1.000
_cell.length_b   1.000
_cell.length_c   1.000
_cell.angle_alpha   90.00
_cell.angle_beta   90.00
_cell.angle_gamma   90.00
#
_symmetry.space_group_name_H-M   'P 1'
#
loop_
_entity.id
_entity.type
_entity.pdbx_description
1 polymer ?
#
loop_
_entity_poly.entity_id
_entity_poly.type
_entity_poly.pdbx_seq_one_letter_code
_entity_poly.pdbx_strand_id
1 'polypeptide(L)' 'IANPHGIFGVAAHRTVQEYSKFYALGSGGDYALGALYSSYGDPAKSAEDLARHAIVTAAEFDDGTALPVLSHSIKLIGK' A
#
# COMPACT_ATOMS: atom_id res chain seq x y z
N ILE A 1 3.25 7.34 5.12
CA ILE A 1 2.43 8.24 5.96
C ILE A 1 1.05 8.31 5.34
N ALA A 2 -0.01 8.09 6.10
CA ALA A 2 -1.38 8.27 5.67
C ALA A 2 -2.11 9.17 6.67
N ASN A 3 -2.84 10.17 6.19
CA ASN A 3 -3.63 11.06 7.01
C ASN A 3 -4.85 11.56 6.19
N PRO A 4 -5.78 12.34 6.79
CA PRO A 4 -6.97 12.80 6.09
C PRO A 4 -6.72 13.68 4.85
N HIS A 5 -5.49 14.17 4.64
CA HIS A 5 -5.10 14.98 3.49
C HIS A 5 -4.47 14.17 2.35
N GLY A 6 -4.09 12.90 2.56
CA GLY A 6 -3.50 12.06 1.52
C GLY A 6 -2.54 11.01 2.03
N ILE A 7 -1.79 10.43 1.08
CA ILE A 7 -0.77 9.40 1.32
C ILE A 7 0.58 9.84 0.78
N PHE A 8 1.61 9.65 1.59
CA PHE A 8 2.97 10.15 1.33
C PHE A 8 4.03 9.11 1.68
N GLY A 9 5.15 9.14 0.97
CA GLY A 9 6.34 8.34 1.25
C GLY A 9 7.57 9.21 1.51
N VAL A 10 8.46 8.73 2.36
CA VAL A 10 9.79 9.33 2.59
C VAL A 10 10.83 8.24 2.40
N ALA A 11 11.61 8.33 1.33
CA ALA A 11 12.65 7.33 1.02
C ALA A 11 13.95 7.60 1.80
N ALA A 12 14.89 6.64 1.77
CA ALA A 12 16.13 6.66 2.53
C ALA A 12 16.97 7.95 2.38
N HIS A 13 16.92 8.57 1.19
CA HIS A 13 17.61 9.83 0.91
C HIS A 13 16.76 11.08 1.12
N ARG A 14 15.72 10.97 1.96
CA ARG A 14 14.77 12.06 2.29
C ARG A 14 14.00 12.58 1.07
N THR A 15 13.83 11.76 0.05
CA THR A 15 12.91 12.06 -1.06
C THR A 15 11.49 11.95 -0.53
N VAL A 16 10.77 13.07 -0.52
CA VAL A 16 9.36 13.14 -0.12
C VAL A 16 8.50 13.07 -1.37
N GLN A 17 7.51 12.18 -1.36
CA GLN A 17 6.58 11.97 -2.48
C GLN A 17 5.15 11.91 -1.96
N GLU A 18 4.23 12.55 -2.69
CA GLU A 18 2.79 12.33 -2.57
C GLU A 18 2.35 11.30 -3.62
N TYR A 19 1.51 10.34 -3.23
CA TYR A 19 1.02 9.32 -4.15
C TYR A 19 -0.44 9.57 -4.54
N SER A 20 -0.73 9.47 -5.83
CA SER A 20 -2.07 9.70 -6.37
C SER A 20 -3.00 8.47 -6.30
N LYS A 21 -2.45 7.27 -6.06
CA LYS A 21 -3.20 6.00 -6.02
C LYS A 21 -2.72 5.08 -4.90
N PHE A 22 -1.52 4.53 -5.04
CA PHE A 22 -0.93 3.56 -4.12
C PHE A 22 0.60 3.53 -4.28
N TYR A 23 1.29 2.97 -3.29
CA TYR A 23 2.72 2.68 -3.34
C TYR A 23 3.07 1.62 -2.30
N ALA A 24 4.25 1.02 -2.40
CA ALA A 24 4.79 0.07 -1.42
C ALA A 24 6.29 0.33 -1.21
N LEU A 25 6.78 0.05 0.00
CA LEU A 25 8.18 0.16 0.39
C LEU A 25 8.60 -1.13 1.09
N GLY A 26 9.88 -1.48 1.00
CA GLY A 26 10.44 -2.73 1.55
C GLY A 26 10.83 -3.74 0.47
N SER A 27 11.41 -4.87 0.88
CA SER A 27 11.87 -5.94 -0.03
C SER A 27 10.74 -6.52 -0.88
N GLY A 28 9.56 -6.72 -0.29
CA GLY A 28 8.36 -7.19 -0.99
C GLY A 28 7.65 -6.14 -1.86
N GLY A 29 8.25 -4.97 -2.07
CA GLY A 29 7.63 -3.83 -2.74
C GLY A 29 7.15 -4.15 -4.16
N ASP A 30 7.93 -4.89 -4.95
CA ASP A 30 7.59 -5.21 -6.34
C ASP A 30 6.36 -6.13 -6.43
N TYR A 31 6.27 -7.13 -5.56
CA TYR A 31 5.11 -8.02 -5.47
C TYR A 31 3.86 -7.25 -5.04
N ALA A 32 3.99 -6.38 -4.02
CA ALA A 32 2.91 -5.53 -3.55
C ALA A 32 2.41 -4.57 -4.63
N LEU A 33 3.32 -3.94 -5.38
CA LEU A 33 2.96 -3.03 -6.48
C LEU A 33 2.22 -3.76 -7.62
N GLY A 34 2.64 -4.98 -7.96
CA GLY A 34 1.92 -5.81 -8.93
C GLY A 34 0.51 -6.18 -8.48
N ALA A 35 0.34 -6.57 -7.22
CA ALA A 35 -0.96 -6.86 -6.62
C ALA A 35 -1.88 -5.62 -6.61
N LEU A 36 -1.34 -4.46 -6.23
CA LEU A 36 -2.06 -3.20 -6.26
C LEU A 36 -2.47 -2.81 -7.68
N TYR A 37 -1.55 -2.88 -8.65
CA TYR A 37 -1.83 -2.56 -10.06
C TYR A 37 -2.98 -3.40 -10.62
N SER A 38 -2.94 -4.72 -10.41
CA SER A 38 -3.94 -5.64 -10.93
C SER A 38 -5.31 -5.50 -10.26
N SER A 39 -5.35 -5.09 -8.99
CA SER A 39 -6.60 -5.02 -8.21
C SER A 39 -7.21 -3.62 -8.09
N TYR A 40 -6.47 -2.54 -8.37
CA TYR A 40 -6.91 -1.17 -8.08
C TYR A 40 -8.24 -0.77 -8.74
N GLY A 41 -8.55 -1.34 -9.91
CA GLY A 41 -9.79 -1.04 -10.64
C GLY A 41 -11.02 -1.79 -10.15
N ASP A 42 -10.88 -2.69 -9.18
CA ASP A 42 -11.99 -3.50 -8.65
C ASP A 42 -12.90 -2.67 -7.73
N PRO A 43 -14.16 -2.38 -8.11
CA PRO A 43 -15.06 -1.57 -7.30
C PRO A 43 -15.52 -2.28 -6.02
N ALA A 44 -15.30 -3.59 -5.89
CA ALA A 44 -15.66 -4.36 -4.70
C ALA A 44 -14.61 -4.27 -3.57
N LYS A 45 -13.41 -3.73 -3.86
CA LYS A 45 -12.32 -3.65 -2.87
C LYS A 45 -12.18 -2.24 -2.33
N SER A 46 -12.20 -2.11 -0.99
CA SER A 46 -11.82 -0.86 -0.34
C SER A 46 -10.31 -0.60 -0.44
N ALA A 47 -9.88 0.63 -0.09
CA ALA A 47 -8.45 0.95 -0.01
C ALA A 47 -7.70 0.05 0.99
N GLU A 48 -8.35 -0.34 2.09
CA GLU A 48 -7.79 -1.25 3.07
C GLU A 48 -7.69 -2.68 2.52
N ASP A 49 -8.70 -3.16 1.79
CA ASP A 49 -8.65 -4.48 1.14
C ASP A 49 -7.51 -4.58 0.12
N LEU A 50 -7.32 -3.53 -0.69
CA LEU A 50 -6.21 -3.44 -1.65
C LEU A 50 -4.86 -3.46 -0.94
N ALA A 51 -4.68 -2.66 0.13
CA ALA A 51 -3.45 -2.61 0.90
C ALA A 51 -3.13 -3.96 1.56
N ARG A 52 -4.14 -4.61 2.17
CA ARG A 52 -3.97 -5.93 2.79
C ARG A 52 -3.62 -7.00 1.77
N HIS A 53 -4.32 -7.02 0.64
CA HIS A 53 -4.04 -7.95 -0.45
C HIS A 53 -2.59 -7.82 -0.92
N ALA A 54 -2.10 -6.60 -1.09
CA ALA A 54 -0.72 -6.34 -1.51
C ALA A 54 0.32 -6.93 -0.54
N ILE A 55 0.11 -6.79 0.76
CA ILE A 55 1.03 -7.35 1.77
C ILE A 55 0.92 -8.88 1.85
N VAL A 56 -0.28 -9.45 1.70
CA VAL A 56 -0.43 -10.92 1.60
C VAL A 56 0.32 -11.45 0.36
N THR A 57 0.20 -10.78 -0.79
CA THR A 57 0.95 -11.17 -1.99
C THR A 57 2.45 -11.05 -1.80
N ALA A 58 2.93 -9.98 -1.14
CA ALA A 58 4.35 -9.87 -0.80
C ALA A 58 4.81 -10.99 0.14
N ALA A 59 4.05 -11.30 1.20
CA ALA A 59 4.37 -12.38 2.15
C ALA A 59 4.40 -13.78 1.52
N GLU A 60 3.72 -13.98 0.39
CA GLU A 60 3.74 -15.25 -0.35
C GLU A 60 5.06 -15.46 -1.12
N PHE A 61 5.71 -14.38 -1.57
CA PHE A 61 6.82 -14.46 -2.52
C PHE A 61 8.14 -13.83 -2.05
N ASP A 62 8.12 -12.98 -1.01
CA ASP A 62 9.28 -12.28 -0.46
C ASP A 62 9.68 -12.88 0.90
N ASP A 63 10.93 -13.29 1.05
CA ASP A 63 11.47 -13.87 2.30
C ASP A 63 11.62 -12.85 3.42
N GLY A 64 11.63 -11.56 3.09
CA GLY A 64 11.66 -10.44 4.03
C GLY A 64 10.28 -9.99 4.53
N THR A 65 9.19 -10.58 4.05
CA THR A 65 7.82 -10.18 4.38
C THR A 65 7.04 -11.34 5.01
N ALA A 66 6.30 -11.08 6.09
CA ALA A 66 5.55 -12.12 6.80
C ALA A 66 4.18 -11.66 7.29
N LEU A 67 3.30 -12.64 7.52
CA LEU A 67 2.01 -12.47 8.18
C LEU A 67 2.17 -12.45 9.73
N PRO A 68 1.22 -11.86 10.48
CA PRO A 68 -0.06 -11.29 10.05
C PRO A 68 0.03 -9.85 9.50
N VAL A 69 -0.93 -9.46 8.66
CA VAL A 69 -1.06 -8.07 8.17
C VAL A 69 -1.73 -7.18 9.22
N LEU A 70 -1.01 -6.15 9.67
CA LEU A 70 -1.56 -5.01 10.39
C LEU A 70 -1.98 -3.93 9.40
N SER A 71 -3.23 -3.46 9.48
CA SER A 71 -3.76 -2.39 8.64
C SER A 71 -4.53 -1.36 9.45
N HIS A 72 -4.54 -0.13 8.95
CA HIS A 72 -5.33 0.99 9.45
C HIS A 72 -5.94 1.73 8.28
N SER A 73 -7.16 2.23 8.46
CA SER A 73 -7.85 3.05 7.47
C SER A 73 -8.24 4.41 8.06
N ILE A 74 -8.19 5.44 7.23
CA ILE A 74 -8.47 6.83 7.60
C ILE A 74 -9.39 7.43 6.55
N LYS A 75 -10.41 8.16 6.97
CA LYS A 75 -11.28 8.90 6.05
C LYS A 75 -10.58 10.17 5.55
N LEU A 76 -10.65 10.40 4.24
CA LEU A 76 -10.12 11.63 3.63
C LEU A 76 -11.06 12.82 3.90
N ILE A 77 -10.49 14.01 4.00
CA ILE A 77 -11.27 15.26 4.04
C ILE A 77 -11.74 15.59 2.62
N GLY A 78 -13.02 15.90 2.47
CA GLY A 78 -13.59 16.33 1.20
C GLY A 78 -13.85 15.21 0.19
N LYS A 79 -13.85 13.95 0.63
CA LYS A 79 -14.30 12.78 -0.14
C LYS A 79 -15.19 11.87 0.69
#